data_AF-A0A537XIG4-F1
#
_entry.id   AF-A0A537XIG4-F1
#
_cell.length_a   1.000
_cell.length_b   1.000
_cell.length_c   1.000
_cell.angle_alpha   90.00
_cell.angle_beta   90.00
_cell.angle_gamma   90.00
#
_symmetry.space_group_name_H-M   'P 1'
#
loop_
_entity.id
_entity.type
_entity.pdbx_description
1 polymer ?
#
loop_
_entity_poly.entity_id
_entity_poly.type
_entity_poly.pdbx_seq_one_letter_code
_entity_poly.pdbx_strand_id
1 'polypeptide(L)'
;MAAEHLKCKECGAQYALEALYVCERCFGPLEVVYGRPSPADVGEVRRRIQGGPQNIWRYADFLPLAGGPPGPANRRASRTGLPAGCTPLIRADRLARRLGLGEVWVKNDAANPTHSFKDRVVSVAAARARELGYEVLACASTGNLANAVAAQAAALGMESYVFIPADLEEQKVLATGVYGPRLIAVRGSYDEVNRLCTELSGDREWAFVNINLRPYYAEGSKTLSFEIAEQLGWELPDRCVVPVASGSLFTKVAQGFEEWLDLGLVGGQIPRMNGAQAQGCAPIASAFADGQSICRPVRPQTIAKSLAIGDPADGPYALDVARATGGGVDAVSDEEIRAGIALLAETTGIFTETAGGVTAAVLAKLAERGDIGESERVVLFITGDGLKTLDAVRGTFTTTEIEPQAAAFDAAVGAPVGV
;
A
#
# COMPACT_ATOMS: atom_id res chain seq x y z
N MET A 1 -2.12 22.63 1.86
CA MET A 1 -1.05 22.71 0.84
C MET A 1 -1.67 22.53 -0.53
N ALA A 2 -1.60 23.55 -1.39
CA ALA A 2 -2.10 23.41 -2.76
C ALA A 2 -1.05 22.69 -3.61
N ALA A 3 -1.46 21.74 -4.45
CA ALA A 3 -0.59 21.24 -5.51
C ALA A 3 -0.33 22.37 -6.51
N GLU A 4 0.93 22.58 -6.89
CA GLU A 4 1.34 23.68 -7.77
C GLU A 4 1.66 23.18 -9.17
N HIS A 5 2.52 22.17 -9.27
CA HIS A 5 3.03 21.65 -10.53
C HIS A 5 3.54 20.21 -10.37
N LEU A 6 3.74 19.52 -11.49
CA LEU A 6 4.51 18.28 -11.53
C LEU A 6 6.00 18.61 -11.71
N LYS A 7 6.87 17.83 -11.09
CA LYS A 7 8.33 17.97 -11.21
C LYS A 7 8.98 16.63 -11.52
N CYS A 8 9.94 16.62 -12.44
CA CYS A 8 10.77 15.45 -12.68
C CYS A 8 11.74 15.25 -11.51
N LYS A 9 11.77 14.02 -10.97
CA LYS A 9 12.66 13.64 -9.87
C LYS A 9 14.14 13.64 -10.25
N GLU A 10 14.45 13.47 -11.54
CA GLU A 10 15.82 13.39 -12.05
C GLU A 10 16.38 14.76 -12.48
N CYS A 11 15.71 15.42 -13.43
CA CYS A 11 16.22 16.67 -14.01
C CYS A 11 15.56 17.95 -13.46
N GLY A 12 14.54 17.83 -12.61
CA GLY A 12 13.85 18.97 -12.02
C GLY A 12 12.93 19.76 -12.98
N ALA A 13 12.74 19.29 -14.22
CA ALA A 13 11.82 19.93 -15.16
C ALA A 13 10.39 20.00 -14.59
N GLN A 14 9.73 21.13 -14.79
CA GLN A 14 8.39 21.41 -14.28
C GLN A 14 7.36 21.27 -15.39
N TYR A 15 6.19 20.75 -15.01
CA TYR A 15 5.04 20.52 -15.90
C TYR A 15 3.76 20.98 -15.20
N ALA A 16 2.74 21.33 -15.99
CA ALA A 16 1.42 21.58 -15.45
C ALA A 16 0.86 20.32 -14.75
N LEU A 17 -0.13 20.50 -13.89
CA LEU A 17 -0.86 19.39 -13.27
C LEU A 17 -1.76 18.70 -14.30
N GLU A 18 -1.17 17.99 -15.26
CA GLU A 18 -1.89 17.25 -16.30
C GLU A 18 -1.74 15.74 -16.06
N ALA A 19 -2.39 14.91 -16.89
CA ALA A 19 -2.20 13.46 -16.88
C ALA A 19 -0.88 13.08 -17.58
N LEU A 20 0.23 13.44 -16.93
CA LEU A 20 1.58 13.19 -17.40
C LEU A 20 2.34 12.41 -16.32
N TYR A 21 3.07 11.37 -16.72
CA TYR A 21 3.75 10.46 -15.78
C TYR A 21 5.25 10.36 -15.98
N VAL A 22 5.73 10.75 -17.16
CA VAL A 22 7.12 10.64 -17.57
C VAL A 22 7.62 12.00 -18.03
N CYS A 23 8.85 12.33 -17.66
CA CYS A 23 9.50 13.55 -18.12
C CYS A 23 9.89 13.42 -19.59
N GLU A 24 9.42 14.35 -20.43
CA GLU A 24 9.75 14.41 -21.85
C GLU A 24 11.24 14.69 -22.14
N ARG A 25 12.01 15.17 -21.15
CA ARG A 25 13.43 15.52 -21.32
C ARG A 25 14.39 14.37 -21.01
N CYS A 26 14.12 13.62 -19.93
CA CYS A 26 15.04 12.58 -19.46
C CYS A 26 14.35 11.23 -19.16
N PHE A 27 13.05 11.11 -19.43
CA PHE A 27 12.24 9.93 -19.14
C PHE A 27 12.15 9.54 -17.66
N GLY A 28 12.60 10.43 -16.76
CA GLY A 28 12.47 10.26 -15.31
C GLY A 28 11.02 10.38 -14.83
N PRO A 29 10.69 9.80 -13.66
CA PRO A 29 9.35 9.87 -13.10
C PRO A 29 8.99 11.31 -12.67
N LEU A 30 7.70 11.63 -12.77
CA LEU A 30 7.15 12.89 -12.26
C LEU A 30 6.54 12.70 -10.86
N GLU A 31 6.63 13.74 -10.04
CA GLU A 31 5.99 13.83 -8.73
C GLU A 31 5.24 15.15 -8.56
N VAL A 32 4.25 15.17 -7.68
CA VAL A 32 3.50 16.39 -7.35
C VAL A 32 4.31 17.24 -6.39
N VAL A 33 4.47 18.53 -6.73
CA VAL A 33 5.02 19.55 -5.84
C VAL A 33 3.90 20.34 -5.21
N TYR A 34 3.99 20.51 -3.89
CA TYR A 34 3.05 21.29 -3.11
C TYR A 34 3.65 22.61 -2.69
N GLY A 35 2.83 23.65 -2.70
CA GLY A 35 3.15 24.88 -1.99
C GLY A 35 3.25 24.59 -0.49
N ARG A 36 4.28 25.13 0.16
CA ARG A 36 4.57 24.91 1.58
C ARG A 36 4.21 26.14 2.44
N PRO A 37 2.92 26.50 2.61
CA PRO A 37 2.57 27.49 3.61
C PRO A 37 2.76 26.85 5.00
N SER A 38 3.59 27.47 5.85
CA SER A 38 3.58 27.14 7.27
C SER A 38 2.20 27.50 7.83
N PRO A 39 1.48 26.59 8.49
CA PRO A 39 0.16 26.89 9.03
C PRO A 39 0.28 27.96 10.10
N ALA A 40 -0.54 29.01 10.02
CA ALA A 40 -0.57 30.06 11.02
C ALA A 40 -1.01 29.53 12.41
N ASP A 41 -1.80 28.46 12.45
CA ASP A 41 -2.22 27.75 13.65
C ASP A 41 -2.26 26.22 13.41
N VAL A 42 -1.28 25.49 13.96
CA VAL A 42 -1.23 24.02 13.95
C VAL A 42 -2.46 23.39 14.61
N GLY A 43 -2.96 23.99 15.69
CA GLY A 43 -4.13 23.51 16.41
C GLY A 43 -5.40 23.57 15.57
N GLU A 44 -5.54 24.59 14.72
CA GLU A 44 -6.64 24.67 13.76
C GLU A 44 -6.58 23.56 12.73
N VAL A 45 -5.39 23.30 12.16
CA VAL A 45 -5.21 22.22 11.18
C VAL A 45 -5.57 20.86 11.80
N ARG A 46 -5.09 20.58 13.02
CA ARG A 46 -5.43 19.36 13.76
C ARG A 46 -6.94 19.22 13.98
N ARG A 47 -7.62 20.29 14.43
CA ARG A 47 -9.09 20.30 14.61
C ARG A 47 -9.84 20.05 13.30
N ARG A 48 -9.37 20.61 12.18
CA ARG A 48 -9.98 20.41 10.85
C ARG A 48 -9.86 18.96 10.39
N ILE A 49 -8.69 18.33 10.57
CA ILE A 49 -8.48 16.91 10.27
C ILE A 49 -9.40 16.03 11.13
N GLN A 50 -9.43 16.25 12.44
CA GLN A 50 -10.25 15.48 13.38
C GLN A 50 -11.77 15.63 13.14
N GLY A 51 -12.19 16.82 12.72
CA GLY A 51 -13.59 17.10 12.33
C GLY A 51 -13.95 16.63 10.91
N GLY A 52 -12.98 16.12 10.15
CA GLY A 52 -13.18 15.64 8.79
C GLY A 52 -13.89 14.28 8.69
N PRO A 53 -14.24 13.84 7.47
CA PRO A 53 -14.89 12.54 7.25
C PRO A 53 -13.99 11.38 7.70
N GLN A 54 -14.57 10.22 8.02
CA GLN A 54 -13.85 9.01 8.40
C GLN A 54 -13.31 8.27 7.16
N ASN A 55 -12.48 8.94 6.37
CA ASN A 55 -11.77 8.44 5.19
C ASN A 55 -10.60 9.40 4.85
N ILE A 56 -9.80 9.07 3.83
CA ILE A 56 -8.63 9.86 3.41
C ILE A 56 -8.91 11.34 3.11
N TRP A 57 -10.16 11.72 2.83
CA TRP A 57 -10.50 13.09 2.45
C TRP A 57 -10.44 14.07 3.62
N ARG A 58 -10.28 13.60 4.87
CA ARG A 58 -9.89 14.47 5.98
C ARG A 58 -8.50 15.10 5.81
N TYR A 59 -7.66 14.51 4.95
CA TYR A 59 -6.32 14.99 4.60
C TYR A 59 -6.29 15.72 3.26
N ALA A 60 -7.43 16.19 2.74
CA ALA A 60 -7.50 16.78 1.40
C ALA A 60 -6.53 17.96 1.20
N ASP A 61 -6.19 18.69 2.27
CA ASP A 61 -5.20 19.76 2.24
C ASP A 61 -3.77 19.27 1.92
N PHE A 62 -3.50 17.97 1.95
CA PHE A 62 -2.18 17.38 1.70
C PHE A 62 -2.19 16.47 0.46
N LEU A 63 -3.29 16.52 -0.30
CA LEU A 63 -3.54 15.68 -1.47
C LEU A 63 -3.64 16.55 -2.74
N PRO A 64 -3.36 15.98 -3.93
CA PRO A 64 -3.12 16.77 -5.13
C PRO A 64 -4.42 17.12 -5.85
N LEU A 65 -5.33 17.84 -5.19
CA LEU A 65 -6.60 18.29 -5.73
C LEU A 65 -6.57 19.79 -5.98
N ALA A 66 -6.89 20.21 -7.21
CA ALA A 66 -6.89 21.62 -7.57
C ALA A 66 -8.12 22.36 -7.01
N GLY A 67 -9.26 21.66 -6.87
CA GLY A 67 -10.52 22.22 -6.38
C GLY A 67 -10.77 22.03 -4.87
N GLY A 68 -9.80 21.51 -4.12
CA GLY A 68 -10.03 21.04 -2.74
C GLY A 68 -10.73 19.67 -2.68
N PRO A 69 -11.22 19.21 -1.50
CA PRO A 69 -11.84 17.89 -1.38
C PRO A 69 -13.04 17.72 -2.34
N PRO A 70 -13.32 16.50 -2.86
CA PRO A 70 -14.36 16.28 -3.89
C PRO A 70 -15.81 16.47 -3.39
N GLY A 71 -16.02 16.94 -2.16
CA GLY A 71 -17.34 17.23 -1.60
C GLY A 71 -17.30 18.08 -0.31
N PRO A 72 -18.41 18.76 0.03
CA PRO A 72 -18.53 19.43 1.33
C PRO A 72 -18.61 18.39 2.45
N ALA A 73 -18.02 18.71 3.61
CA ALA A 73 -17.84 17.82 4.77
C ALA A 73 -19.10 17.01 5.18
N ASN A 74 -20.30 17.47 4.80
CA ASN A 74 -21.58 16.92 5.23
C ASN A 74 -22.52 16.45 4.07
N ARG A 75 -22.07 16.28 2.82
CA ARG A 75 -22.93 15.67 1.75
C ARG A 75 -22.24 14.58 0.92
N ARG A 76 -22.66 13.34 1.26
CA ARG A 76 -22.82 12.08 0.49
C ARG A 76 -21.64 11.59 -0.39
N ALA A 77 -21.23 10.37 -0.08
CA ALA A 77 -20.26 9.50 -0.75
C ALA A 77 -20.35 9.41 -2.29
N SER A 78 -21.45 9.80 -2.92
CA SER A 78 -21.63 9.70 -4.37
C SER A 78 -20.70 10.60 -5.18
N ARG A 79 -20.07 11.63 -4.58
CA ARG A 79 -19.08 12.48 -5.28
C ARG A 79 -17.63 12.10 -4.99
N THR A 80 -17.36 11.32 -3.95
CA THR A 80 -16.00 10.95 -3.51
C THR A 80 -15.66 9.49 -3.79
N GLY A 81 -16.62 8.69 -4.25
CA GLY A 81 -16.45 7.25 -4.46
C GLY A 81 -16.47 6.49 -3.14
N LEU A 82 -15.68 5.41 -3.06
CA LEU A 82 -15.61 4.57 -1.87
C LEU A 82 -14.88 5.28 -0.72
N PRO A 83 -15.26 5.04 0.55
CA PRO A 83 -14.63 5.67 1.71
C PRO A 83 -13.31 4.99 2.06
N ALA A 84 -12.28 5.18 1.24
CA ALA A 84 -10.95 4.62 1.49
C ALA A 84 -10.28 5.28 2.71
N GLY A 85 -9.48 4.52 3.47
CA GLY A 85 -8.72 5.02 4.60
C GLY A 85 -9.48 5.03 5.93
N CYS A 86 -8.94 5.76 6.90
CA CYS A 86 -9.26 5.68 8.33
C CYS A 86 -9.31 4.24 8.85
N THR A 87 -8.39 3.41 8.36
CA THR A 87 -8.33 1.99 8.72
C THR A 87 -7.79 1.78 10.13
N PRO A 88 -8.12 0.66 10.80
CA PRO A 88 -7.65 0.39 12.15
C PRO A 88 -6.13 0.43 12.29
N LEU A 89 -5.65 1.09 13.35
CA LEU A 89 -4.29 0.94 13.88
C LEU A 89 -4.41 0.14 15.19
N ILE A 90 -4.01 -1.13 15.13
CA ILE A 90 -4.30 -2.11 16.18
C ILE A 90 -3.05 -2.38 16.99
N ARG A 91 -3.10 -2.17 18.31
CA ARG A 91 -2.01 -2.55 19.21
C ARG A 91 -1.91 -4.07 19.27
N ALA A 92 -0.72 -4.62 19.03
CA ALA A 92 -0.49 -6.05 18.85
C ALA A 92 0.36 -6.65 19.99
N ASP A 93 -0.14 -6.57 21.23
CA ASP A 93 0.63 -6.95 22.43
C ASP A 93 1.10 -8.42 22.43
N ARG A 94 0.30 -9.34 21.88
CA ARG A 94 0.67 -10.76 21.76
C ARG A 94 1.75 -10.99 20.70
N LEU A 95 1.74 -10.21 19.61
CA LEU A 95 2.78 -10.26 18.59
C LEU A 95 4.09 -9.71 19.16
N ALA A 96 4.03 -8.55 19.83
CA ALA A 96 5.17 -7.94 20.51
C ALA A 96 5.80 -8.93 21.49
N ARG A 97 4.99 -9.55 22.37
CA ARG A 97 5.47 -10.58 23.32
C ARG A 97 6.07 -11.81 22.63
N ARG A 98 5.46 -12.29 21.54
CA ARG A 98 5.97 -13.46 20.80
C ARG A 98 7.35 -13.19 20.18
N LEU A 99 7.63 -11.93 19.83
CA LEU A 99 8.88 -11.50 19.21
C LEU A 99 9.87 -10.87 20.21
N GLY A 100 9.53 -10.76 21.49
CA GLY A 100 10.37 -10.10 22.49
C GLY A 100 10.49 -8.58 22.32
N LEU A 101 9.50 -7.94 21.69
CA LEU A 101 9.47 -6.50 21.44
C LEU A 101 8.61 -5.76 22.48
N GLY A 102 8.88 -4.47 22.68
CA GLY A 102 8.12 -3.62 23.60
C GLY A 102 6.75 -3.22 23.06
N GLU A 103 6.70 -2.55 21.91
CA GLU A 103 5.46 -1.98 21.37
C GLU A 103 5.34 -2.19 19.86
N VAL A 104 4.32 -2.94 19.45
CA VAL A 104 4.02 -3.22 18.04
C VAL A 104 2.58 -2.82 17.74
N TRP A 105 2.37 -2.12 16.63
CA TRP A 105 1.09 -1.76 16.07
C TRP A 105 0.94 -2.31 14.66
N VAL A 106 -0.29 -2.63 14.25
CA VAL A 106 -0.62 -3.08 12.92
C VAL A 106 -1.53 -2.05 12.26
N LYS A 107 -1.05 -1.41 11.19
CA LYS A 107 -1.87 -0.57 10.32
C LYS A 107 -2.57 -1.47 9.29
N ASN A 108 -3.85 -1.74 9.51
CA ASN A 108 -4.57 -2.80 8.79
C ASN A 108 -5.43 -2.27 7.62
N ASP A 109 -4.83 -2.20 6.43
CA ASP A 109 -5.50 -1.76 5.21
C ASP A 109 -6.33 -2.85 4.52
N ALA A 110 -6.38 -4.08 5.06
CA ALA A 110 -7.37 -5.10 4.68
C ALA A 110 -8.82 -4.66 5.00
N ALA A 111 -8.98 -3.65 5.87
CA ALA A 111 -10.27 -3.06 6.24
C ALA A 111 -10.80 -2.04 5.22
N ASN A 112 -10.05 -1.72 4.16
CA ASN A 112 -10.54 -0.84 3.10
C ASN A 112 -11.68 -1.49 2.29
N PRO A 113 -12.48 -0.71 1.52
CA PRO A 113 -13.66 -1.19 0.79
C PRO A 113 -13.44 -2.41 -0.13
N THR A 114 -12.31 -2.47 -0.84
CA THR A 114 -11.91 -3.62 -1.67
C THR A 114 -10.85 -4.49 -1.00
N HIS A 115 -10.68 -4.33 0.31
CA HIS A 115 -9.77 -5.09 1.15
C HIS A 115 -8.29 -4.94 0.77
N SER A 116 -7.88 -3.74 0.35
CA SER A 116 -6.46 -3.40 0.22
C SER A 116 -6.19 -1.91 0.27
N PHE A 117 -4.94 -1.54 0.52
CA PHE A 117 -4.49 -0.14 0.47
C PHE A 117 -4.68 0.53 -0.89
N LYS A 118 -4.93 -0.24 -1.97
CA LYS A 118 -5.12 0.29 -3.32
C LYS A 118 -6.32 1.23 -3.40
N ASP A 119 -7.30 1.11 -2.51
CA ASP A 119 -8.43 2.04 -2.46
C ASP A 119 -7.99 3.48 -2.18
N ARG A 120 -6.92 3.69 -1.40
CA ARG A 120 -6.40 5.04 -1.09
C ARG A 120 -5.88 5.73 -2.32
N VAL A 121 -4.97 5.05 -3.01
CA VAL A 121 -4.25 5.56 -4.19
C VAL A 121 -5.18 5.70 -5.39
N VAL A 122 -6.13 4.77 -5.56
CA VAL A 122 -7.16 4.86 -6.60
C VAL A 122 -8.16 5.99 -6.29
N SER A 123 -8.52 6.22 -5.03
CA SER A 123 -9.41 7.33 -4.67
C SER A 123 -8.83 8.69 -5.08
N VAL A 124 -7.53 8.91 -4.83
CA VAL A 124 -6.84 10.15 -5.25
C VAL A 124 -6.74 10.24 -6.76
N ALA A 125 -6.33 9.16 -7.44
CA ALA A 125 -6.25 9.13 -8.89
C ALA A 125 -7.61 9.39 -9.55
N ALA A 126 -8.69 8.77 -9.07
CA ALA A 126 -10.03 8.93 -9.60
C ALA A 126 -10.58 10.35 -9.37
N ALA A 127 -10.31 10.96 -8.22
CA ALA A 127 -10.66 12.35 -7.98
C ALA A 127 -9.95 13.29 -8.96
N ARG A 128 -8.64 13.08 -9.17
CA ARG A 128 -7.88 13.86 -10.15
C ARG A 128 -8.36 13.61 -11.58
N ALA A 129 -8.67 12.36 -11.94
CA ALA A 129 -9.21 12.00 -13.24
C ALA A 129 -10.45 12.82 -13.57
N ARG A 130 -11.37 12.95 -12.60
CA ARG A 130 -12.60 13.73 -12.76
C ARG A 130 -12.36 15.24 -12.82
N GLU A 131 -11.40 15.78 -12.06
CA GLU A 131 -11.00 17.19 -12.19
C GLU A 131 -10.43 17.50 -13.58
N LEU A 132 -9.75 16.54 -14.19
CA LEU A 132 -9.20 16.62 -15.55
C LEU A 132 -10.24 16.31 -16.64
N GLY A 133 -11.48 15.98 -16.28
CA GLY A 133 -12.56 15.71 -17.23
C GLY A 133 -12.60 14.29 -17.81
N TYR A 134 -11.83 13.35 -17.28
CA TYR A 134 -11.89 11.95 -17.72
C TYR A 134 -13.19 11.28 -17.28
N GLU A 135 -13.79 10.51 -18.20
CA GLU A 135 -14.98 9.70 -17.94
C GLU A 135 -14.67 8.20 -17.76
N VAL A 136 -13.44 7.79 -18.11
CA VAL A 136 -12.98 6.39 -18.12
C VAL A 136 -11.80 6.20 -17.18
N LEU A 137 -11.91 5.27 -16.23
CA LEU A 137 -10.77 4.77 -15.43
C LEU A 137 -10.25 3.46 -16.01
N ALA A 138 -8.93 3.33 -16.15
CA ALA A 138 -8.33 2.12 -16.66
C ALA A 138 -7.11 1.68 -15.84
N CYS A 139 -6.79 0.38 -15.89
CA CYS A 139 -5.51 -0.11 -15.38
C CYS A 139 -5.07 -1.39 -16.08
N ALA A 140 -3.75 -1.59 -16.13
CA ALA A 140 -3.12 -2.89 -16.35
C ALA A 140 -2.83 -3.52 -14.98
N SER A 141 -3.65 -4.47 -14.55
CA SER A 141 -3.43 -5.14 -13.26
C SER A 141 -4.24 -6.43 -13.15
N THR A 142 -3.69 -7.38 -12.39
CA THR A 142 -4.26 -8.71 -12.17
C THR A 142 -4.72 -8.95 -10.73
N GLY A 143 -4.72 -7.93 -9.86
CA GLY A 143 -5.00 -8.10 -8.43
C GLY A 143 -5.56 -6.84 -7.79
N ASN A 144 -5.07 -6.48 -6.60
CA ASN A 144 -5.61 -5.41 -5.76
C ASN A 144 -5.93 -4.09 -6.49
N LEU A 145 -5.09 -3.66 -7.44
CA LEU A 145 -5.34 -2.44 -8.20
C LEU A 145 -6.54 -2.59 -9.15
N ALA A 146 -6.70 -3.74 -9.80
CA ALA A 146 -7.84 -4.02 -10.67
C ALA A 146 -9.16 -3.96 -9.90
N ASN A 147 -9.24 -4.59 -8.73
CA ASN A 147 -10.41 -4.52 -7.85
C ASN A 147 -10.71 -3.08 -7.43
N ALA A 148 -9.70 -2.33 -6.97
CA ALA A 148 -9.86 -0.95 -6.53
C ALA A 148 -10.33 -0.02 -7.66
N VAL A 149 -9.76 -0.14 -8.86
CA VAL A 149 -10.17 0.67 -10.04
C VAL A 149 -11.60 0.34 -10.46
N ALA A 150 -11.93 -0.95 -10.58
CA ALA A 150 -13.26 -1.38 -10.98
C ALA A 150 -14.33 -0.94 -9.96
N ALA A 151 -14.07 -1.15 -8.67
CA ALA A 151 -15.00 -0.78 -7.61
C ALA A 151 -15.16 0.74 -7.48
N GLN A 152 -14.07 1.51 -7.58
CA GLN A 152 -14.13 2.96 -7.50
C GLN A 152 -14.86 3.56 -8.71
N ALA A 153 -14.61 3.04 -9.92
CA ALA A 153 -15.32 3.46 -11.11
C ALA A 153 -16.82 3.17 -11.00
N ALA A 154 -17.19 1.97 -10.55
CA ALA A 154 -18.58 1.61 -10.31
C ALA A 154 -19.25 2.55 -9.28
N ALA A 155 -18.56 2.86 -8.18
CA ALA A 155 -19.06 3.77 -7.15
C ALA A 155 -19.21 5.23 -7.65
N LEU A 156 -18.38 5.65 -8.59
CA LEU A 156 -18.41 6.99 -9.20
C LEU A 156 -19.31 7.09 -10.43
N GLY A 157 -19.82 5.97 -10.94
CA GLY A 157 -20.55 5.92 -12.21
C GLY A 157 -19.67 6.19 -13.44
N MET A 158 -18.37 5.91 -13.35
CA MET A 158 -17.43 6.04 -14.46
C MET A 158 -17.34 4.72 -15.23
N GLU A 159 -17.06 4.80 -16.54
CA GLU A 159 -16.68 3.60 -17.27
C GLU A 159 -15.33 3.08 -16.77
N SER A 160 -15.15 1.76 -16.74
CA SER A 160 -13.85 1.18 -16.41
C SER A 160 -13.40 0.07 -17.35
N TYR A 161 -12.10 0.05 -17.60
CA TYR A 161 -11.41 -0.99 -18.37
C TYR A 161 -10.28 -1.59 -17.53
N VAL A 162 -10.28 -2.91 -17.42
CA VAL A 162 -9.23 -3.63 -16.71
C VAL A 162 -8.58 -4.60 -17.67
N PHE A 163 -7.28 -4.44 -17.88
CA PHE A 163 -6.49 -5.28 -18.78
C PHE A 163 -5.72 -6.32 -17.97
N ILE A 164 -5.89 -7.59 -18.35
CA ILE A 164 -5.29 -8.76 -17.70
C ILE A 164 -4.66 -9.70 -18.74
N PRO A 165 -3.62 -10.47 -18.39
CA PRO A 165 -3.23 -11.65 -19.15
C PRO A 165 -4.38 -12.64 -19.29
N ALA A 166 -4.49 -13.29 -20.44
CA ALA A 166 -5.57 -14.23 -20.73
C ALA A 166 -5.49 -15.55 -19.93
N ASP A 167 -4.35 -15.83 -19.30
CA ASP A 167 -4.08 -17.01 -18.47
C ASP A 167 -4.22 -16.73 -16.96
N LEU A 168 -4.80 -15.59 -16.57
CA LEU A 168 -5.01 -15.23 -15.17
C LEU A 168 -5.96 -16.21 -14.45
N GLU A 169 -5.69 -16.49 -13.17
CA GLU A 169 -6.51 -17.40 -12.37
C GLU A 169 -7.95 -16.88 -12.21
N GLU A 170 -8.92 -17.78 -12.39
CA GLU A 170 -10.36 -17.47 -12.43
C GLU A 170 -10.83 -16.63 -11.23
N GLN A 171 -10.37 -16.97 -10.02
CA GLN A 171 -10.77 -16.28 -8.79
C GLN A 171 -10.47 -14.77 -8.83
N LYS A 172 -9.34 -14.37 -9.42
CA LYS A 172 -8.96 -12.95 -9.55
C LYS A 172 -9.80 -12.23 -10.61
N VAL A 173 -10.13 -12.94 -11.70
CA VAL A 173 -11.04 -12.45 -12.74
C VAL A 173 -12.43 -12.21 -12.16
N LEU A 174 -12.98 -13.18 -11.42
CA LEU A 174 -14.30 -13.09 -10.79
C LEU A 174 -14.37 -11.94 -9.77
N ALA A 175 -13.37 -11.84 -8.89
CA ALA A 175 -13.32 -10.80 -7.87
C ALA A 175 -13.32 -9.37 -8.44
N THR A 176 -12.78 -9.19 -9.66
CA THR A 176 -12.79 -7.90 -10.36
C THR A 176 -14.06 -7.73 -11.21
N GLY A 177 -14.48 -8.78 -11.91
CA GLY A 177 -15.59 -8.75 -12.86
C GLY A 177 -16.95 -8.46 -12.22
N VAL A 178 -17.14 -8.81 -10.95
CA VAL A 178 -18.37 -8.51 -10.20
C VAL A 178 -18.70 -7.01 -10.12
N TYR A 179 -17.70 -6.13 -10.23
CA TYR A 179 -17.89 -4.68 -10.23
C TYR A 179 -18.32 -4.13 -11.62
N GLY A 180 -18.43 -4.99 -12.63
CA GLY A 180 -18.84 -4.63 -13.99
C GLY A 180 -17.85 -3.83 -14.85
N PRO A 181 -16.51 -3.94 -14.71
CA PRO A 181 -15.60 -3.31 -15.67
C PRO A 181 -15.65 -4.03 -17.02
N ARG A 182 -15.24 -3.34 -18.09
CA ARG A 182 -14.86 -3.99 -19.35
C ARG A 182 -13.53 -4.72 -19.14
N LEU A 183 -13.61 -6.02 -18.83
CA LEU A 183 -12.44 -6.88 -18.66
C LEU A 183 -11.85 -7.28 -20.02
N ILE A 184 -10.60 -6.90 -20.26
CA ILE A 184 -9.88 -7.16 -21.51
C ILE A 184 -8.78 -8.19 -21.23
N ALA A 185 -9.04 -9.44 -21.61
CA ALA A 185 -8.04 -10.51 -21.56
C ALA A 185 -7.11 -10.44 -22.79
N VAL A 186 -5.84 -10.13 -22.54
CA VAL A 186 -4.80 -9.97 -23.56
C VAL A 186 -3.96 -11.24 -23.61
N ARG A 187 -3.75 -11.79 -24.81
CA ARG A 187 -2.84 -12.93 -25.02
C ARG A 187 -1.40 -12.43 -25.00
N GLY A 188 -0.80 -12.39 -23.81
CA GLY A 188 0.57 -11.95 -23.61
C GLY A 188 0.94 -11.93 -22.13
N SER A 189 2.22 -11.71 -21.87
CA SER A 189 2.78 -11.49 -20.54
C SER A 189 2.28 -10.18 -19.91
N TYR A 190 2.42 -10.05 -18.60
CA TYR A 190 2.10 -8.82 -17.86
C TYR A 190 2.80 -7.57 -18.44
N ASP A 191 4.04 -7.71 -18.91
CA ASP A 191 4.80 -6.61 -19.51
C ASP A 191 4.22 -6.19 -20.86
N GLU A 192 3.77 -7.15 -21.68
CA GLU A 192 3.06 -6.86 -22.93
C GLU A 192 1.72 -6.17 -22.69
N VAL A 193 0.99 -6.55 -21.63
CA VAL A 193 -0.24 -5.85 -21.21
C VAL A 193 0.06 -4.41 -20.80
N ASN A 194 1.09 -4.18 -19.99
CA ASN A 194 1.48 -2.82 -19.59
C ASN A 194 1.93 -1.96 -20.79
N ARG A 195 2.68 -2.55 -21.74
CA ARG A 195 3.09 -1.87 -22.96
C ARG A 195 1.86 -1.44 -23.77
N LEU A 196 0.90 -2.34 -23.99
CA LEU A 196 -0.36 -2.01 -24.68
C LEU A 196 -1.12 -0.88 -23.96
N CYS A 197 -1.25 -0.94 -22.64
CA CYS A 197 -1.92 0.12 -21.88
C CYS A 197 -1.18 1.45 -21.94
N THR A 198 0.15 1.43 -22.04
CA THR A 198 0.97 2.64 -22.22
C THR A 198 0.69 3.28 -23.57
N GLU A 199 0.65 2.49 -24.65
CA GLU A 199 0.26 2.94 -25.99
C GLU A 199 -1.16 3.54 -25.98
N LEU A 200 -2.13 2.81 -25.41
CA LEU A 200 -3.51 3.29 -25.29
C LEU A 200 -3.64 4.57 -24.47
N SER A 201 -2.77 4.79 -23.48
CA SER A 201 -2.79 6.02 -22.67
C SER A 201 -2.36 7.27 -23.45
N GLY A 202 -1.60 7.10 -24.54
CA GLY A 202 -1.24 8.20 -25.46
C GLY A 202 -2.31 8.47 -26.52
N ASP A 203 -3.06 7.44 -26.92
CA ASP A 203 -4.04 7.52 -28.02
C ASP A 203 -5.49 7.77 -27.56
N ARG A 204 -5.81 7.50 -26.29
CA ARG A 204 -7.16 7.60 -25.74
C ARG A 204 -7.22 8.63 -24.62
N GLU A 205 -8.33 9.35 -24.53
CA GLU A 205 -8.65 10.22 -23.39
C GLU A 205 -9.12 9.38 -22.19
N TRP A 206 -8.28 8.46 -21.72
CA TRP A 206 -8.56 7.57 -20.58
C TRP A 206 -7.57 7.83 -19.44
N ALA A 207 -8.08 7.74 -18.21
CA ALA A 207 -7.29 7.84 -16.99
C ALA A 207 -6.74 6.47 -16.60
N PHE A 208 -5.55 6.13 -17.08
CA PHE A 208 -4.82 4.94 -16.66
C PHE A 208 -4.16 5.17 -15.30
N VAL A 209 -4.74 4.58 -14.25
CA VAL A 209 -4.38 4.84 -12.85
C VAL A 209 -2.90 4.52 -12.56
N ASN A 210 -2.36 3.45 -13.13
CA ASN A 210 -0.95 3.06 -12.97
C ASN A 210 0.01 3.66 -14.02
N ILE A 211 -0.48 4.49 -14.95
CA ILE A 211 0.31 5.05 -16.04
C ILE A 211 0.22 6.58 -15.99
N ASN A 212 -0.65 7.23 -16.78
CA ASN A 212 -0.71 8.68 -16.91
C ASN A 212 -1.20 9.43 -15.65
N LEU A 213 -1.80 8.73 -14.68
CA LEU A 213 -2.14 9.28 -13.36
C LEU A 213 -1.19 8.86 -12.24
N ARG A 214 -0.10 8.15 -12.56
CA ARG A 214 0.85 7.61 -11.56
C ARG A 214 1.35 8.65 -10.53
N PRO A 215 1.67 9.91 -10.90
CA PRO A 215 2.10 10.91 -9.90
C PRO A 215 1.04 11.17 -8.83
N TYR A 216 -0.24 11.27 -9.21
CA TYR A 216 -1.35 11.52 -8.28
C TYR A 216 -1.73 10.27 -7.49
N TYR A 217 -1.75 9.12 -8.17
CA TYR A 217 -1.96 7.82 -7.55
C TYR A 217 -1.03 7.61 -6.36
N ALA A 218 0.27 7.92 -6.50
CA ALA A 218 1.26 7.72 -5.45
C ALA A 218 0.94 8.52 -4.17
N GLU A 219 0.37 9.73 -4.30
CA GLU A 219 0.05 10.62 -3.19
C GLU A 219 -0.94 10.03 -2.19
N GLY A 220 -1.85 9.14 -2.64
CA GLY A 220 -2.77 8.45 -1.74
C GLY A 220 -2.06 7.59 -0.70
N SER A 221 -0.83 7.13 -0.97
CA SER A 221 -0.03 6.33 -0.03
C SER A 221 0.41 7.14 1.20
N LYS A 222 0.63 8.46 1.06
CA LYS A 222 1.05 9.34 2.16
C LYS A 222 0.02 9.40 3.29
N THR A 223 -1.26 9.16 2.96
CA THR A 223 -2.37 9.15 3.92
C THR A 223 -2.21 8.10 5.01
N LEU A 224 -1.43 7.04 4.78
CA LEU A 224 -1.10 6.07 5.82
C LEU A 224 -0.29 6.70 6.94
N SER A 225 0.70 7.54 6.61
CA SER A 225 1.54 8.25 7.57
C SER A 225 0.72 9.25 8.39
N PHE A 226 -0.15 9.99 7.71
CA PHE A 226 -1.07 10.93 8.34
C PHE A 226 -2.00 10.23 9.33
N GLU A 227 -2.60 9.10 8.93
CA GLU A 227 -3.45 8.31 9.79
C GLU A 227 -2.71 7.73 10.98
N ILE A 228 -1.51 7.17 10.76
CA ILE A 228 -0.70 6.61 11.85
C ILE A 228 -0.39 7.69 12.88
N ALA A 229 0.09 8.85 12.43
CA ALA A 229 0.42 9.95 13.32
C ALA A 229 -0.83 10.48 14.06
N GLU A 230 -1.96 10.67 13.37
CA GLU A 230 -3.22 11.09 13.99
C GLU A 230 -3.71 10.07 15.04
N GLN A 231 -3.70 8.78 14.70
CA GLN A 231 -4.21 7.68 15.54
C GLN A 231 -3.29 7.41 16.74
N LEU A 232 -2.00 7.73 16.65
CA LEU A 232 -1.05 7.73 17.77
C LEU A 232 -1.10 9.02 18.59
N GLY A 233 -2.08 9.90 18.36
CA GLY A 233 -2.25 11.12 19.15
C GLY A 233 -1.32 12.27 18.74
N TRP A 234 -1.00 12.37 17.44
CA TRP A 234 -0.05 13.32 16.86
C TRP A 234 1.41 13.03 17.22
N GLU A 235 1.72 11.77 17.46
CA GLU A 235 3.07 11.25 17.68
C GLU A 235 3.51 10.37 16.50
N LEU A 236 4.80 10.33 16.23
CA LEU A 236 5.38 9.43 15.24
C LEU A 236 5.75 8.09 15.89
N PRO A 237 5.72 6.96 15.14
CA PRO A 237 6.39 5.75 15.58
C PRO A 237 7.91 5.89 15.46
N ASP A 238 8.67 5.04 16.14
CA ASP A 238 10.13 4.99 15.99
C ASP A 238 10.53 4.25 14.71
N ARG A 239 9.72 3.27 14.30
CA ARG A 239 10.00 2.39 13.17
C ARG A 239 8.76 1.98 12.39
N CYS A 240 8.90 1.89 11.08
CA CYS A 240 7.88 1.35 10.19
C CYS A 240 8.43 0.16 9.42
N VAL A 241 7.70 -0.96 9.39
CA VAL A 241 7.99 -2.09 8.51
C VAL A 241 6.94 -2.12 7.40
N VAL A 242 7.36 -1.92 6.15
CA VAL A 242 6.48 -1.67 5.01
C VAL A 242 6.82 -2.65 3.87
N PRO A 243 5.83 -3.32 3.25
CA PRO A 243 6.09 -4.16 2.09
C PRO A 243 6.53 -3.33 0.88
N VAL A 244 7.50 -3.84 0.12
CA VAL A 244 8.11 -3.11 -1.01
C VAL A 244 8.00 -3.89 -2.31
N ALA A 245 7.27 -3.31 -3.26
CA ALA A 245 7.23 -3.74 -4.66
C ALA A 245 8.10 -2.77 -5.51
N SER A 246 7.48 -1.73 -6.09
CA SER A 246 8.19 -0.72 -6.88
C SER A 246 9.04 0.25 -6.06
N GLY A 247 8.80 0.35 -4.74
CA GLY A 247 9.33 1.40 -3.86
C GLY A 247 8.37 2.58 -3.62
N SER A 248 7.27 2.70 -4.37
CA SER A 248 6.37 3.86 -4.29
C SER A 248 5.70 4.01 -2.91
N LEU A 249 5.09 2.94 -2.38
CA LEU A 249 4.43 2.97 -1.07
C LEU A 249 5.43 3.36 0.03
N PHE A 250 6.59 2.69 0.05
CA PHE A 250 7.66 2.91 1.03
C PHE A 250 8.13 4.36 1.06
N THR A 251 8.44 4.93 -0.11
CA THR A 251 8.92 6.31 -0.23
C THR A 251 7.84 7.33 0.10
N LYS A 252 6.59 7.10 -0.29
CA LYS A 252 5.46 8.00 0.02
C LYS A 252 5.07 7.97 1.49
N VAL A 253 5.22 6.84 2.18
CA VAL A 253 5.01 6.81 3.64
C VAL A 253 6.06 7.69 4.34
N ALA A 254 7.33 7.58 3.98
CA ALA A 254 8.37 8.45 4.53
C ALA A 254 8.09 9.94 4.24
N GLN A 255 7.73 10.27 2.99
CA GLN A 255 7.35 11.62 2.59
C GLN A 255 6.16 12.16 3.42
N GLY A 256 5.14 11.34 3.71
CA GLY A 256 4.01 11.78 4.53
C GLY A 256 4.42 12.19 5.95
N PHE A 257 5.36 11.47 6.57
CA PHE A 257 5.90 11.87 7.88
C PHE A 257 6.73 13.16 7.77
N GLU A 258 7.59 13.26 6.76
CA GLU A 258 8.39 14.45 6.48
C GLU A 258 7.51 15.70 6.29
N GLU A 259 6.44 15.61 5.49
CA GLU A 259 5.52 16.72 5.25
C GLU A 259 4.86 17.24 6.54
N TRP A 260 4.48 16.34 7.46
CA TRP A 260 3.88 16.74 8.74
C TRP A 260 4.92 17.27 9.75
N LEU A 261 6.16 16.79 9.68
CA LEU A 261 7.28 17.35 10.44
C LEU A 261 7.63 18.77 9.96
N ASP A 262 7.75 18.98 8.66
CA ASP A 262 8.04 20.27 8.02
C ASP A 262 6.99 21.34 8.38
N LEU A 263 5.74 20.93 8.56
CA LEU A 263 4.62 21.80 8.95
C LEU A 263 4.45 21.95 10.47
N GLY A 264 5.25 21.25 11.28
CA GLY A 264 5.13 21.25 12.74
C GLY A 264 3.84 20.61 13.25
N LEU A 265 3.14 19.81 12.43
CA LEU A 265 1.96 19.06 12.86
C LEU A 265 2.31 17.91 13.79
N VAL A 266 3.54 17.43 13.73
CA VAL A 266 4.16 16.44 14.62
C VAL A 266 5.61 16.87 14.90
N GLY A 267 6.22 16.32 15.95
CA GLY A 267 7.63 16.55 16.28
C GLY A 267 8.46 15.26 16.16
N GLY A 268 9.79 15.40 16.27
CA GLY A 268 10.72 14.28 16.25
C GLY A 268 11.49 14.16 14.93
N GLN A 269 11.69 12.92 14.49
CA GLN A 269 12.39 12.59 13.25
C GLN A 269 11.53 11.63 12.43
N ILE A 270 11.83 11.52 11.13
CA ILE A 270 11.18 10.51 10.28
C ILE A 270 11.47 9.12 10.89
N PRO A 271 10.46 8.23 11.03
CA PRO A 271 10.67 6.89 11.57
C PRO A 271 11.74 6.12 10.79
N ARG A 272 12.44 5.19 11.44
CA ARG A 272 13.31 4.24 10.74
C ARG A 272 12.47 3.44 9.75
N MET A 273 12.76 3.56 8.47
CA MET A 273 11.96 2.92 7.43
C MET A 273 12.58 1.57 7.04
N ASN A 274 11.88 0.49 7.40
CA ASN A 274 12.27 -0.89 7.06
C ASN A 274 11.41 -1.44 5.92
N GLY A 275 12.01 -1.73 4.78
CA GLY A 275 11.37 -2.34 3.62
C GLY A 275 11.38 -3.86 3.69
N ALA A 276 10.31 -4.50 3.23
CA ALA A 276 10.20 -5.96 3.20
C ALA A 276 9.91 -6.47 1.78
N GLN A 277 10.78 -7.34 1.25
CA GLN A 277 10.61 -8.01 -0.04
C GLN A 277 10.56 -9.53 0.09
N ALA A 278 9.97 -10.20 -0.89
CA ALA A 278 10.10 -11.64 -1.03
C ALA A 278 11.43 -11.98 -1.70
N GLN A 279 12.19 -12.95 -1.19
CA GLN A 279 13.51 -13.33 -1.69
C GLN A 279 13.51 -13.69 -3.18
N GLY A 280 12.45 -14.32 -3.66
CA GLY A 280 12.26 -14.63 -5.08
C GLY A 280 12.05 -13.41 -5.99
N CYS A 281 11.94 -12.20 -5.44
CA CYS A 281 11.86 -10.94 -6.16
C CYS A 281 12.32 -9.78 -5.25
N ALA A 282 13.62 -9.76 -4.90
CA ALA A 282 14.19 -8.83 -3.91
C ALA A 282 15.25 -7.85 -4.46
N PRO A 283 15.05 -7.18 -5.61
CA PRO A 283 16.10 -6.36 -6.22
C PRO A 283 16.52 -5.15 -5.38
N ILE A 284 15.64 -4.61 -4.52
CA ILE A 284 15.95 -3.49 -3.62
C ILE A 284 16.69 -4.01 -2.39
N ALA A 285 16.24 -5.11 -1.79
CA ALA A 285 16.92 -5.71 -0.64
C ALA A 285 18.35 -6.14 -1.00
N SER A 286 18.55 -6.77 -2.16
CA SER A 286 19.90 -7.13 -2.65
C SER A 286 20.77 -5.90 -2.87
N ALA A 287 20.26 -4.85 -3.52
CA ALA A 287 21.01 -3.62 -3.72
C ALA A 287 21.34 -2.91 -2.39
N PHE A 288 20.45 -2.94 -1.40
CA PHE A 288 20.68 -2.39 -0.07
C PHE A 288 21.82 -3.13 0.64
N ALA A 289 21.75 -4.48 0.67
CA ALA A 289 22.76 -5.33 1.29
C ALA A 289 24.14 -5.18 0.63
N ASP A 290 24.18 -5.02 -0.70
CA ASP A 290 25.42 -4.82 -1.47
C ASP A 290 25.95 -3.38 -1.42
N GLY A 291 25.24 -2.45 -0.76
CA GLY A 291 25.62 -1.02 -0.74
C GLY A 291 25.50 -0.31 -2.08
N GLN A 292 24.71 -0.85 -3.03
CA GLN A 292 24.53 -0.29 -4.37
C GLN A 292 23.43 0.79 -4.38
N SER A 293 23.55 1.79 -5.25
CA SER A 293 22.52 2.83 -5.44
C SER A 293 21.47 2.47 -6.49
N ILE A 294 21.70 1.40 -7.25
CA ILE A 294 20.84 0.98 -8.35
C ILE A 294 20.41 -0.47 -8.13
N CYS A 295 19.13 -0.75 -8.40
CA CYS A 295 18.58 -2.09 -8.36
C CYS A 295 18.84 -2.81 -9.68
N ARG A 296 19.37 -4.03 -9.62
CA ARG A 296 19.50 -4.88 -10.81
C ARG A 296 18.16 -5.57 -11.09
N PRO A 297 17.63 -5.52 -12.33
CA PRO A 297 16.41 -6.23 -12.67
C PRO A 297 16.53 -7.74 -12.42
N VAL A 298 15.47 -8.33 -11.89
CA VAL A 298 15.36 -9.78 -11.65
C VAL A 298 14.09 -10.34 -12.27
N ARG A 299 14.08 -11.63 -12.61
CA ARG A 299 12.84 -12.31 -13.00
C ARG A 299 12.11 -12.77 -11.73
N PRO A 300 10.87 -12.31 -11.45
CA PRO A 300 10.17 -12.66 -10.22
C PRO A 300 9.80 -14.14 -10.13
N GLN A 301 10.08 -14.77 -8.99
CA GLN A 301 9.72 -16.15 -8.68
C GLN A 301 9.37 -16.31 -7.19
N THR A 302 8.14 -15.95 -6.82
CA THR A 302 7.64 -16.01 -5.44
C THR A 302 6.12 -16.24 -5.41
N ILE A 303 5.60 -16.72 -4.28
CA ILE A 303 4.16 -16.69 -3.94
C ILE A 303 3.63 -15.26 -3.73
N ALA A 304 4.47 -14.28 -3.37
CA ALA A 304 4.06 -12.90 -3.12
C ALA A 304 3.85 -12.10 -4.41
N LYS A 305 2.83 -12.48 -5.21
CA LYS A 305 2.57 -11.89 -6.54
C LYS A 305 2.36 -10.37 -6.51
N SER A 306 1.77 -9.82 -5.45
CA SER A 306 1.55 -8.37 -5.31
C SER A 306 2.85 -7.56 -5.13
N LEU A 307 3.96 -8.22 -4.76
CA LEU A 307 5.29 -7.61 -4.60
C LEU A 307 6.27 -8.00 -5.72
N ALA A 308 5.84 -8.81 -6.68
CA ALA A 308 6.67 -9.40 -7.73
C ALA A 308 7.05 -8.41 -8.85
N ILE A 309 7.67 -7.29 -8.50
CA ILE A 309 8.19 -6.28 -9.44
C ILE A 309 9.71 -6.45 -9.54
N GLY A 310 10.14 -7.02 -10.66
CA GLY A 310 11.54 -7.35 -10.93
C GLY A 310 12.43 -6.16 -11.24
N ASP A 311 11.85 -5.09 -11.79
CA ASP A 311 12.52 -3.84 -12.12
C ASP A 311 11.79 -2.67 -11.44
N PRO A 312 12.16 -2.31 -10.20
CA PRO A 312 11.42 -1.36 -9.39
C PRO A 312 11.72 0.09 -9.79
N ALA A 313 10.75 0.77 -10.41
CA ALA A 313 10.89 2.16 -10.86
C ALA A 313 11.27 3.17 -9.75
N ASP A 314 10.88 2.92 -8.49
CA ASP A 314 11.22 3.78 -7.34
C ASP A 314 12.30 3.15 -6.44
N GLY A 315 13.00 2.11 -6.92
CA GLY A 315 14.02 1.37 -6.19
C GLY A 315 15.16 2.25 -5.66
N PRO A 316 15.81 3.10 -6.49
CA PRO A 316 16.86 4.02 -6.03
C PRO A 316 16.39 4.93 -4.88
N TYR A 317 15.19 5.50 -4.98
CA TYR A 317 14.66 6.36 -3.91
C TYR A 317 14.31 5.59 -2.64
N ALA A 318 13.87 4.33 -2.76
CA ALA A 318 13.63 3.48 -1.60
C ALA A 318 14.94 3.17 -0.86
N LEU A 319 16.05 2.97 -1.59
CA LEU A 319 17.38 2.81 -1.00
C LEU A 319 17.80 4.08 -0.25
N ASP A 320 17.57 5.25 -0.83
CA ASP A 320 17.91 6.54 -0.20
C ASP A 320 17.10 6.76 1.09
N VAL A 321 15.79 6.51 1.06
CA VAL A 321 14.93 6.61 2.25
C VAL A 321 15.36 5.64 3.35
N ALA A 322 15.65 4.38 2.99
CA ALA A 322 16.10 3.38 3.97
C ALA A 322 17.41 3.82 4.64
N ARG A 323 18.38 4.33 3.87
CA ARG A 323 19.66 4.83 4.40
C ARG A 323 19.50 6.09 5.24
N ALA A 324 18.79 7.09 4.72
CA ALA A 324 18.63 8.39 5.37
C ALA A 324 17.91 8.29 6.72
N THR A 325 16.97 7.34 6.85
CA THR A 325 16.25 7.11 8.11
C THR A 325 16.95 6.12 9.03
N GLY A 326 18.13 5.60 8.68
CA GLY A 326 18.81 4.56 9.45
C GLY A 326 18.01 3.25 9.56
N GLY A 327 17.16 2.98 8.57
CA GLY A 327 16.43 1.73 8.38
C GLY A 327 17.17 0.77 7.44
N GLY A 328 16.41 -0.06 6.72
CA GLY A 328 16.98 -1.05 5.81
C GLY A 328 15.94 -1.75 4.95
N VAL A 329 16.37 -2.62 4.03
CA VAL A 329 15.45 -3.42 3.21
C VAL A 329 15.87 -4.89 3.29
N ASP A 330 14.96 -5.73 3.77
CA ASP A 330 15.20 -7.15 4.03
C ASP A 330 14.36 -8.03 3.11
N ALA A 331 14.82 -9.27 2.91
CA ALA A 331 14.14 -10.27 2.11
C ALA A 331 13.83 -11.56 2.89
N VAL A 332 12.71 -12.18 2.55
CA VAL A 332 12.21 -13.43 3.16
C VAL A 332 11.78 -14.45 2.11
N SER A 333 12.11 -15.71 2.35
CA SER A 333 11.71 -16.86 1.55
C SER A 333 10.20 -17.09 1.56
N ASP A 334 9.68 -17.84 0.58
CA ASP A 334 8.26 -18.18 0.52
C ASP A 334 7.77 -18.99 1.75
N GLU A 335 8.66 -19.73 2.41
CA GLU A 335 8.37 -20.43 3.67
C GLU A 335 8.24 -19.44 4.84
N GLU A 336 9.20 -18.52 4.99
CA GLU A 336 9.13 -17.43 5.97
C GLU A 336 7.88 -16.56 5.75
N ILE A 337 7.44 -16.33 4.50
CA ILE A 337 6.19 -15.61 4.20
C ILE A 337 4.98 -16.34 4.80
N ARG A 338 4.88 -17.67 4.64
CA ARG A 338 3.77 -18.45 5.22
C ARG A 338 3.84 -18.44 6.74
N ALA A 339 5.03 -18.56 7.31
CA ALA A 339 5.25 -18.43 8.75
C ALA A 339 4.85 -17.02 9.26
N GLY A 340 5.12 -15.97 8.49
CA GLY A 340 4.71 -14.60 8.79
C GLY A 340 3.19 -14.41 8.77
N ILE A 341 2.48 -15.02 7.80
CA ILE A 341 1.01 -15.03 7.77
C ILE A 341 0.46 -15.71 9.04
N ALA A 342 0.98 -16.89 9.38
CA ALA A 342 0.55 -17.63 10.56
C ALA A 342 0.85 -16.87 11.86
N LEU A 343 2.06 -16.32 11.99
CA LEU A 343 2.48 -15.49 13.12
C LEU A 343 1.51 -14.34 13.35
N LEU A 344 1.19 -13.57 12.31
CA LEU A 344 0.26 -12.45 12.43
C LEU A 344 -1.14 -12.95 12.82
N ALA A 345 -1.67 -13.98 12.15
CA ALA A 345 -3.00 -14.51 12.41
C ALA A 345 -3.14 -15.04 13.85
N GLU A 346 -2.21 -15.85 14.33
CA GLU A 346 -2.24 -16.48 15.66
C GLU A 346 -2.05 -15.49 16.83
N THR A 347 -1.37 -14.37 16.56
CA THR A 347 -1.06 -13.37 17.60
C THR A 347 -2.01 -12.18 17.59
N THR A 348 -2.62 -11.85 16.46
CA THR A 348 -3.47 -10.66 16.32
C THR A 348 -4.90 -10.94 15.87
N GLY A 349 -5.19 -12.12 15.33
CA GLY A 349 -6.46 -12.43 14.66
C GLY A 349 -6.59 -11.81 13.26
N ILE A 350 -5.53 -11.21 12.71
CA ILE A 350 -5.53 -10.59 11.38
C ILE A 350 -5.03 -11.58 10.35
N PHE A 351 -5.88 -11.95 9.38
CA PHE A 351 -5.48 -12.77 8.23
C PHE A 351 -5.08 -11.88 7.04
N THR A 352 -3.80 -11.89 6.68
CA THR A 352 -3.25 -11.05 5.61
C THR A 352 -2.89 -11.83 4.35
N GLU A 353 -2.87 -11.15 3.20
CA GLU A 353 -2.28 -11.67 1.98
C GLU A 353 -0.77 -11.90 2.11
N THR A 354 -0.16 -12.53 1.10
CA THR A 354 1.29 -12.79 1.04
C THR A 354 2.17 -11.56 1.27
N ALA A 355 1.74 -10.36 0.88
CA ALA A 355 2.50 -9.13 1.13
C ALA A 355 2.61 -8.80 2.63
N GLY A 356 1.54 -9.00 3.41
CA GLY A 356 1.62 -8.83 4.87
C GLY A 356 2.41 -9.95 5.54
N GLY A 357 2.39 -11.16 4.97
CA GLY A 357 3.30 -12.24 5.36
C GLY A 357 4.78 -11.86 5.23
N VAL A 358 5.15 -11.22 4.12
CA VAL A 358 6.49 -10.67 3.91
C VAL A 358 6.86 -9.66 5.00
N THR A 359 5.96 -8.73 5.31
CA THR A 359 6.21 -7.69 6.32
C THR A 359 6.34 -8.27 7.73
N ALA A 360 5.45 -9.20 8.11
CA ALA A 360 5.48 -9.86 9.42
C ALA A 360 6.74 -10.72 9.60
N ALA A 361 7.19 -11.41 8.55
CA ALA A 361 8.42 -12.20 8.58
C ALA A 361 9.68 -11.31 8.69
N VAL A 362 9.73 -10.17 7.99
CA VAL A 362 10.82 -9.20 8.15
C VAL A 362 10.84 -8.60 9.56
N LEU A 363 9.67 -8.29 10.14
CA LEU A 363 9.59 -7.86 11.54
C LEU A 363 10.20 -8.91 12.49
N ALA A 364 9.89 -10.19 12.27
CA ALA A 364 10.47 -11.27 13.08
C ALA A 364 11.99 -11.34 12.96
N LYS A 365 12.55 -11.18 11.75
CA LYS A 365 14.01 -11.15 11.54
C LYS A 365 14.67 -9.94 12.20
N LEU A 366 14.06 -8.77 12.11
CA LEU A 366 14.56 -7.57 12.80
C LEU A 366 14.60 -7.77 14.32
N ALA A 367 13.56 -8.40 14.87
CA ALA A 367 13.51 -8.75 16.29
C ALA A 367 14.60 -9.77 16.68
N GLU A 368 14.75 -10.84 15.90
CA GLU A 368 15.75 -11.90 16.14
C GLU A 368 17.18 -11.36 16.09
N ARG A 369 17.47 -10.42 15.19
CA ARG A 369 18.79 -9.77 15.09
C ARG A 369 19.07 -8.75 16.21
N GLY A 370 18.05 -8.36 16.98
CA GLY A 370 18.16 -7.29 17.98
C GLY A 370 18.23 -5.88 17.38
N ASP A 371 17.71 -5.69 16.16
CA ASP A 371 17.75 -4.39 15.46
C ASP A 371 16.70 -3.39 15.97
N ILE A 372 15.77 -3.86 16.80
CA ILE A 372 14.67 -3.08 17.38
C ILE A 372 14.93 -2.92 18.88
N GLY A 373 15.13 -1.70 19.33
CA GLY A 373 15.31 -1.38 20.75
C GLY A 373 14.05 -1.69 21.58
N GLU A 374 14.24 -2.00 22.86
CA GLU A 374 13.15 -2.40 23.78
C GLU A 374 12.05 -1.33 23.94
N SER A 375 12.40 -0.05 23.76
CA SER A 375 11.48 1.08 23.86
C SER A 375 10.92 1.54 22.51
N GLU A 376 11.32 0.93 21.39
CA GLU A 376 10.85 1.37 20.06
C GLU A 376 9.38 1.00 19.85
N ARG A 377 8.58 1.99 19.44
CA ARG A 377 7.24 1.82 18.88
C ARG A 377 7.35 1.47 17.40
N VAL A 378 6.99 0.24 17.07
CA VAL A 378 7.03 -0.29 15.69
C VAL A 378 5.63 -0.33 15.07
N VAL A 379 5.49 0.13 13.83
CA VAL A 379 4.25 -0.01 13.05
C VAL A 379 4.48 -0.95 11.86
N LEU A 380 3.68 -2.02 11.82
CA LEU A 380 3.62 -3.00 10.74
C LEU A 380 2.51 -2.64 9.75
N PHE A 381 2.83 -2.58 8.46
CA PHE A 381 1.87 -2.22 7.42
C PHE A 381 1.29 -3.47 6.76
N ILE A 382 -0.02 -3.68 6.94
CA ILE A 382 -0.73 -4.82 6.36
C ILE A 382 -1.62 -4.32 5.22
N THR A 383 -1.16 -4.54 3.99
CA THR A 383 -1.69 -3.88 2.79
C THR A 383 -2.91 -4.54 2.17
N GLY A 384 -3.27 -5.76 2.57
CA GLY A 384 -4.41 -6.47 2.02
C GLY A 384 -4.76 -7.77 2.75
N ASP A 385 -5.96 -8.23 2.42
CA ASP A 385 -6.66 -9.32 3.10
C ASP A 385 -6.25 -10.71 2.59
N GLY A 386 -6.16 -11.67 3.51
CA GLY A 386 -5.71 -13.04 3.22
C GLY A 386 -6.65 -13.86 2.33
N LEU A 387 -7.94 -13.54 2.26
CA LEU A 387 -8.90 -14.23 1.37
C LEU A 387 -8.53 -14.08 -0.10
N LYS A 388 -7.67 -13.13 -0.45
CA LYS A 388 -7.16 -12.92 -1.81
C LYS A 388 -6.04 -13.87 -2.21
N THR A 389 -5.47 -14.61 -1.27
CA THR A 389 -4.33 -15.52 -1.50
C THR A 389 -4.50 -16.85 -0.75
N LEU A 390 -5.69 -17.46 -0.82
CA LEU A 390 -5.97 -18.72 -0.11
C LEU A 390 -4.99 -19.86 -0.46
N ASP A 391 -4.49 -19.89 -1.70
CA ASP A 391 -3.48 -20.89 -2.10
C ASP A 391 -2.16 -20.78 -1.32
N ALA A 392 -1.84 -19.60 -0.77
CA ALA A 392 -0.66 -19.39 0.08
C ALA A 392 -0.81 -20.00 1.47
N VAL A 393 -2.01 -20.43 1.88
CA VAL A 393 -2.24 -21.12 3.16
C VAL A 393 -2.80 -22.52 2.98
N ARG A 394 -2.90 -23.00 1.73
CA ARG A 394 -3.33 -24.36 1.45
C ARG A 394 -2.35 -25.37 2.07
N GLY A 395 -2.88 -26.29 2.86
CA GLY A 395 -2.09 -27.35 3.51
C GLY A 395 -1.29 -26.90 4.73
N THR A 396 -1.50 -25.70 5.26
CA THR A 396 -0.80 -25.21 6.48
C THR A 396 -1.52 -25.55 7.78
N PHE A 397 -2.66 -26.25 7.72
CA PHE A 397 -3.44 -26.68 8.87
C PHE A 397 -4.05 -28.05 8.59
N THR A 398 -4.43 -28.76 9.66
CA THR A 398 -5.10 -30.06 9.60
C THR A 398 -6.54 -29.94 10.11
N THR A 399 -7.38 -30.84 9.65
CA THR A 399 -8.75 -31.00 10.14
C THR A 399 -8.90 -32.43 10.66
N THR A 400 -9.46 -32.58 11.85
CA THR A 400 -9.72 -33.89 12.46
C THR A 400 -11.21 -34.17 12.34
N GLU A 401 -11.56 -35.20 11.57
CA GLU A 401 -12.94 -35.66 11.41
C GLU A 401 -13.30 -36.60 12.57
N ILE A 402 -14.44 -36.34 13.20
CA ILE A 402 -14.95 -37.11 14.35
C ILE A 402 -16.44 -37.38 14.19
N GLU A 403 -16.92 -38.43 14.83
CA GLU A 403 -18.35 -38.67 15.03
C GLU A 403 -18.97 -37.55 15.89
N PRO A 404 -20.28 -37.24 15.74
CA PRO A 404 -20.96 -36.19 16.50
C PRO A 404 -21.28 -36.64 17.94
N GLN A 405 -20.27 -37.09 18.67
CA GLN A 405 -20.36 -37.66 20.01
C GLN A 405 -19.25 -37.07 20.90
N ALA A 406 -19.57 -36.73 22.15
CA ALA A 406 -18.61 -36.19 23.12
C ALA A 406 -17.39 -37.12 23.31
N ALA A 407 -17.61 -38.44 23.36
CA ALA A 407 -16.53 -39.41 23.49
C ALA A 407 -15.56 -39.40 22.29
N ALA A 408 -16.05 -39.19 21.07
CA ALA A 408 -15.21 -39.09 19.88
C ALA A 408 -14.40 -37.79 19.88
N PHE A 409 -14.98 -36.69 20.37
CA PHE A 409 -14.25 -35.45 20.61
C PHE A 409 -13.13 -35.64 21.64
N ASP A 410 -13.45 -36.16 22.84
CA ASP A 410 -12.47 -36.38 23.91
C ASP A 410 -11.31 -37.29 23.48
N ALA A 411 -11.61 -38.33 22.70
CA ALA A 411 -10.59 -39.22 22.13
C ALA A 411 -9.70 -38.52 21.10
N ALA A 412 -10.24 -37.59 20.32
CA ALA A 412 -9.53 -36.87 19.27
C ALA A 412 -8.66 -35.72 19.80
N VAL A 413 -9.11 -34.98 20.83
CA VAL A 413 -8.37 -33.85 21.39
C VAL A 413 -7.42 -34.24 22.54
N GLY A 414 -7.57 -35.45 23.07
CA GLY A 414 -6.88 -35.90 24.31
C GLY A 414 -7.54 -35.31 25.56
N ALA A 415 -7.45 -36.01 26.69
CA ALA A 415 -8.01 -35.51 27.95
C ALA A 415 -7.46 -34.10 28.27
N PRO A 416 -8.30 -33.16 28.74
CA PRO A 416 -7.86 -31.80 28.99
C PRO A 416 -6.69 -31.81 29.98
N VAL A 417 -5.58 -31.18 29.60
CA VAL A 417 -4.49 -30.87 30.53
C VAL A 417 -5.12 -29.97 31.60
N GLY A 418 -5.20 -30.49 32.83
CA GLY A 418 -5.93 -29.88 33.93
C GLY A 418 -5.65 -28.39 34.12
N VAL A 419 -6.70 -27.68 34.51
CA VAL A 419 -6.73 -26.24 34.87
C VAL A 419 -5.67 -25.90 35.90
#